data_AF-A0A7G7WNC1-F1
#
_entry.id   AF-A0A7G7WNC1-F1
#
_cell.length_a   1.000
_cell.length_b   1.000
_cell.length_c   1.000
_cell.angle_alpha   90.00
_cell.angle_beta   90.00
_cell.angle_gamma   90.00
#
_symmetry.space_group_name_H-M   'P 1'
#
loop_
_entity.id
_entity.type
_entity.pdbx_description
1 polymer ?
#
loop_
_entity_poly.entity_id
_entity_poly.type
_entity_poly.pdbx_seq_one_letter_code
_entity_poly.pdbx_strand_id
1 'polypeptide(L)' 'MQWYEYNKSINTSIQIMMIRSQKPLSITVGPFGEVSLEMAVKIIKAAYTYVMFMKQVYEEK' A
#
# COMPACT_ATOMS: atom_id res chain seq x y z
N MET A 1 9.20 24.32 20.75
CA MET A 1 10.49 23.65 20.91
C MET A 1 10.87 23.13 19.54
N GLN A 2 11.96 23.61 18.96
CA GLN A 2 12.33 23.27 17.58
C GLN A 2 13.30 22.09 17.60
N TRP A 3 13.10 21.10 16.72
CA TRP A 3 13.88 19.86 16.76
C TRP A 3 15.38 20.11 16.57
N TYR A 4 15.76 21.13 15.80
CA TYR A 4 17.17 21.46 15.55
C TYR A 4 17.88 22.09 16.75
N GLU A 5 17.16 22.49 17.80
CA GLU A 5 17.72 23.02 19.04
C GLU A 5 18.15 21.90 20.00
N TYR A 6 17.86 20.63 19.70
CA TYR A 6 18.26 19.49 20.52
C TYR A 6 19.76 19.19 20.42
N ASN A 7 20.25 18.39 21.37
CA ASN A 7 21.63 17.92 21.35
C ASN A 7 21.93 17.10 20.08
N LYS A 8 23.22 17.03 19.71
CA LYS A 8 23.68 16.35 18.49
C LYS A 8 23.23 14.89 18.41
N SER A 9 23.12 14.20 19.54
CA SER A 9 22.67 12.80 19.62
C SER A 9 21.23 12.65 19.13
N ILE A 10 20.31 13.46 19.67
CA ILE A 10 18.90 13.47 19.29
C ILE A 10 18.73 13.85 17.81
N ASN A 11 19.43 14.90 17.34
CA ASN A 11 19.36 15.29 15.94
C ASN A 11 19.81 14.17 15.00
N THR A 12 20.84 13.41 15.38
CA THR A 12 21.31 12.26 14.61
C THR A 12 20.26 11.15 14.58
N SER A 13 19.62 10.85 15.72
CA SER A 13 18.53 9.87 15.79
C SER A 13 17.32 10.27 14.95
N ILE A 14 16.93 11.55 14.97
CA ILE A 14 15.83 12.07 14.14
C ILE A 14 16.19 11.97 12.66
N GLN A 15 17.43 12.31 12.26
CA GLN A 15 17.89 12.12 10.89
C GLN A 15 17.82 10.66 10.45
N ILE A 16 18.28 9.72 11.28
CA ILE A 16 18.18 8.30 10.99
C ILE A 16 16.71 7.89 10.83
N MET A 17 15.83 8.35 11.73
CA MET A 17 14.39 8.09 11.63
C MET A 17 13.81 8.62 10.30
N MET A 18 14.10 9.87 9.94
CA MET A 18 13.65 10.47 8.69
C MET A 18 14.13 9.68 7.46
N ILE A 19 15.38 9.20 7.45
CA ILE A 19 15.91 8.36 6.37
C ILE A 19 15.19 7.01 6.30
N ARG A 20 14.88 6.40 7.45
CA ARG A 20 14.20 5.09 7.51
C ARG A 20 12.72 5.19 7.16
N SER A 21 12.07 6.29 7.51
CA SER A 21 10.64 6.55 7.26
C SER A 21 10.32 6.97 5.82
N GLN A 22 11.32 7.08 4.93
CA GLN A 22 11.07 7.33 3.51
C GLN A 22 10.25 6.22 2.84
N LYS A 23 10.26 5.01 3.41
CA LYS A 23 9.39 3.91 2.99
C LYS A 23 8.28 3.73 4.03
N PRO A 24 6.99 3.80 3.64
CA PRO A 24 5.90 3.57 4.56
C PRO A 24 5.93 2.14 5.08
N LEU A 25 5.40 1.95 6.29
CA LEU A 25 5.22 0.61 6.86
C LEU A 25 4.15 -0.12 6.06
N SER A 26 4.55 -1.19 5.38
CA SER A 26 3.66 -2.00 4.55
C SER A 26 3.45 -3.38 5.16
N ILE A 27 2.22 -3.88 5.06
CA ILE A 27 1.86 -5.25 5.45
C ILE A 27 1.68 -6.03 4.16
N THR A 28 2.36 -7.17 4.02
CA THR A 28 2.22 -8.05 2.86
C THR A 28 1.39 -9.28 3.20
N VAL A 29 0.52 -9.69 2.28
CA VAL A 29 -0.29 -10.91 2.42
C VAL A 29 0.15 -11.92 1.37
N GLY A 30 1.04 -12.82 1.79
CA GLY A 30 1.52 -13.93 0.98
C GLY A 30 1.94 -13.52 -0.45
N PRO A 31 1.50 -14.24 -1.50
CA PRO A 31 1.85 -13.93 -2.88
C PRO A 31 1.08 -12.73 -3.47
N PHE A 32 0.08 -12.19 -2.76
CA PHE A 32 -0.75 -11.11 -3.27
C PHE A 32 -0.08 -9.72 -3.16
N GLY A 33 1.02 -9.63 -2.41
CA GLY A 33 1.81 -8.42 -2.26
C GLY A 33 1.37 -7.55 -1.09
N GLU A 34 1.64 -6.25 -1.21
CA GLU A 34 1.31 -5.24 -0.20
C GLU A 34 -0.20 -4.99 -0.12
N VAL A 35 -0.72 -5.03 1.12
CA VAL A 35 -2.10 -4.68 1.43
C VAL A 35 -2.26 -3.18 1.28
N SER A 36 -2.90 -2.79 0.19
CA SER A 36 -3.20 -1.40 -0.13
C SER A 36 -4.61 -1.25 -0.69
N LEU A 37 -5.13 -0.01 -0.71
CA LEU A 37 -6.37 0.31 -1.41
C LEU A 37 -6.28 -0.02 -2.90
N GLU A 38 -5.09 0.11 -3.50
CA GLU A 38 -4.86 -0.26 -4.89
C GLU A 38 -5.09 -1.76 -5.11
N MET A 39 -4.57 -2.60 -4.21
CA MET A 39 -4.81 -4.04 -4.23
C MET A 39 -6.31 -4.37 -4.08
N ALA A 40 -7.01 -3.70 -3.15
CA ALA A 40 -8.45 -3.91 -2.97
C ALA A 40 -9.24 -3.58 -4.25
N VAL A 41 -8.93 -2.44 -4.90
CA VAL A 41 -9.55 -2.05 -6.17
C VAL A 41 -9.22 -3.04 -7.29
N LYS A 42 -7.99 -3.58 -7.36
CA LYS A 42 -7.61 -4.62 -8.33
C LYS A 42 -8.46 -5.87 -8.18
N ILE A 43 -8.69 -6.33 -6.94
CA ILE A 43 -9.53 -7.51 -6.65
C ILE A 43 -10.97 -7.26 -7.13
N ILE A 44 -11.55 -6.11 -6.78
CA ILE A 44 -12.93 -5.76 -7.19
C ILE A 44 -13.05 -5.71 -8.72
N LYS A 45 -12.09 -5.09 -9.40
CA LYS A 45 -12.06 -5.05 -10.88
C LYS A 45 -12.01 -6.45 -11.49
N ALA A 46 -11.15 -7.33 -10.98
CA ALA A 46 -11.05 -8.70 -11.47
C ALA A 46 -12.37 -9.47 -11.29
N ALA A 47 -13.01 -9.33 -10.11
CA ALA A 47 -14.31 -9.93 -9.85
C ALA A 47 -15.39 -9.40 -10.80
N TYR A 48 -15.45 -8.08 -11.02
CA TYR A 48 -16.39 -7.46 -11.94
C TYR A 48 -16.19 -7.95 -13.38
N THR A 49 -14.94 -7.99 -13.87
CA THR A 49 -14.61 -8.50 -15.20
C THR A 49 -15.08 -9.94 -15.36
N TYR A 50 -14.87 -10.79 -14.35
CA TYR A 50 -15.33 -12.17 -14.38
C TYR A 50 -16.86 -12.26 -14.46
N VAL A 51 -17.58 -11.50 -13.62
CA VAL A 51 -19.04 -11.46 -13.64
C VAL A 51 -19.58 -10.95 -14.97
N MET A 52 -18.99 -9.89 -15.53
CA MET A 52 -19.39 -9.32 -16.81
C MET A 52 -19.18 -10.32 -17.96
N PHE A 53 -18.03 -10.99 -17.98
CA PHE A 53 -17.74 -12.04 -18.96
C PHE A 53 -18.77 -13.17 -18.87
N MET A 54 -19.11 -13.61 -17.65
CA MET A 54 -20.14 -14.64 -17.46
C MET A 54 -21.50 -14.16 -17.94
N LYS A 55 -21.90 -12.93 -17.61
CA LYS A 55 -23.17 -12.35 -18.08
C LYS A 55 -23.26 -12.36 -19.61
N GLN A 56 -22.20 -11.95 -20.31
CA GLN A 56 -22.15 -11.98 -21.77
C GLN A 56 -22.33 -13.40 -22.33
N VAL A 57 -21.64 -14.39 -21.77
CA VAL A 57 -21.75 -15.80 -22.20
C VAL A 57 -23.17 -16.36 -22.01
N TYR A 58 -23.90 -15.89 -20.99
CA TYR A 58 -25.29 -16.28 -20.77
C TYR A 58 -26.28 -15.51 -21.67
N GLU A 59 -26.01 -14.26 -22.03
CA GLU A 59 -26.86 -13.47 -22.94
C GLU A 59 -26.71 -13.89 -24.43
N GLU A 60 -25.56 -14.48 -24.81
CA GLU A 60 -25.33 -15.03 -26.15
C GLU A 60 -25.96 -16.43 -26.36
N LYS A 61 -26.61 -17.00 -25.35
CA LYS A 61 -27.38 -18.27 -25.43
C LYS A 61 -28.87 -18.02 -25.59
#